data_AF-A0A6C0M1Q3-F1
#
_entry.id   AF-A0A6C0M1Q3-F1
#
_cell.length_a   1.000
_cell.length_b   1.000
_cell.length_c   1.000
_cell.angle_alpha   90.00
_cell.angle_beta   90.00
_cell.angle_gamma   90.00
#
_symmetry.space_group_name_H-M   'P 1'
#
loop_
_entity.id
_entity.type
_entity.pdbx_description
1 polymer ?
#
loop_
_entity_poly.entity_id
_entity_poly.type
_entity_poly.pdbx_seq_one_letter_code
_entity_poly.pdbx_strand_id
1 'polypeptide(L)'
;MVYKLASITELLQLIHPNLKIKNDSVMMLNNMISDHILHDLIVNNNILTVDIIKAHILTITNDKLLQDHAFNEINKSLTNLGLNLTLLKQDTIDIINEKYGISVNEDNVVTAITTLIEYILAEILELSGNITISNRRVYVTKYNIIQSIKDDEALNDLFK
;
A
#
# COMPACT_ATOMS: atom_id res chain seq x y z
N MET A 1 -11.56 -8.32 -6.80
CA MET A 1 -10.34 -8.98 -6.32
C MET A 1 -9.66 -8.10 -5.28
N VAL A 2 -8.87 -8.68 -4.37
CA VAL A 2 -8.22 -7.97 -3.24
C VAL A 2 -6.84 -8.61 -2.94
N TYR A 3 -5.95 -7.90 -2.25
CA TYR A 3 -4.69 -8.46 -1.75
C TYR A 3 -4.98 -9.61 -0.78
N LYS A 4 -4.26 -10.72 -0.93
CA LYS A 4 -4.51 -11.92 -0.13
C LYS A 4 -4.13 -11.67 1.33
N LEU A 5 -4.89 -12.30 2.24
CA LEU A 5 -4.58 -12.28 3.68
C LEU A 5 -3.15 -12.74 3.97
N ALA A 6 -2.66 -13.74 3.24
CA ALA A 6 -1.30 -14.24 3.38
C ALA A 6 -0.25 -13.15 3.11
N SER A 7 -0.37 -12.45 1.96
CA SER A 7 0.58 -11.43 1.54
C SER A 7 0.64 -10.25 2.52
N ILE A 8 -0.53 -9.76 2.99
CA ILE A 8 -0.59 -8.67 3.99
C ILE A 8 -0.08 -9.13 5.37
N THR A 9 -0.33 -10.40 5.74
CA THR A 9 0.19 -10.95 6.99
C THR A 9 1.71 -11.09 6.93
N GLU A 10 2.26 -11.52 5.80
CA GLU A 10 3.70 -11.65 5.59
C GLU A 10 4.38 -10.28 5.63
N LEU A 11 3.80 -9.26 4.98
CA LEU A 11 4.27 -7.88 5.07
C LEU A 11 4.27 -7.37 6.52
N LEU A 12 3.20 -7.61 7.29
CA LEU A 12 3.16 -7.27 8.71
C LEU A 12 4.27 -7.98 9.49
N GLN A 13 4.55 -9.25 9.19
CA GLN A 13 5.54 -10.04 9.91
C GLN A 13 6.99 -9.65 9.58
N LEU A 14 7.24 -9.05 8.42
CA LEU A 14 8.54 -8.43 8.13
C LEU A 14 8.83 -7.24 9.06
N ILE A 15 7.78 -6.53 9.47
CA ILE A 15 7.86 -5.31 10.29
C ILE A 15 7.76 -5.66 11.78
N HIS A 16 6.73 -6.44 12.14
CA HIS A 16 6.39 -6.89 13.49
C HIS A 16 6.27 -8.42 13.55
N PRO A 17 7.38 -9.17 13.72
CA PRO A 17 7.41 -10.63 13.54
C PRO A 17 6.43 -11.43 14.40
N ASN A 18 6.03 -10.89 15.56
CA ASN A 18 5.17 -11.58 16.52
C ASN A 18 3.69 -11.20 16.40
N LEU A 19 3.34 -10.27 15.52
CA LEU A 19 1.97 -9.84 15.33
C LEU A 19 1.25 -10.66 14.26
N LYS A 20 -0.08 -10.65 14.36
CA LYS A 20 -1.01 -11.18 13.36
C LYS A 20 -2.01 -10.09 13.04
N ILE A 21 -2.66 -10.17 11.88
CA ILE A 21 -3.74 -9.26 11.51
C ILE A 21 -5.06 -10.03 11.37
N LYS A 22 -6.17 -9.41 11.80
CA LYS A 22 -7.50 -10.01 11.61
C LYS A 22 -7.94 -9.91 10.16
N ASN A 23 -8.64 -10.93 9.66
CA ASN A 23 -9.09 -10.96 8.26
C ASN A 23 -9.99 -9.77 7.89
N ASP A 24 -10.89 -9.36 8.78
CA ASP A 24 -11.75 -8.19 8.57
C ASP A 24 -10.95 -6.87 8.50
N SER A 25 -9.78 -6.84 9.11
CA SER A 25 -8.85 -5.72 9.09
C SER A 25 -8.06 -5.67 7.79
N VAL A 26 -7.68 -6.84 7.25
CA VAL A 26 -7.12 -6.93 5.88
C VAL A 26 -8.16 -6.56 4.84
N MET A 27 -9.41 -6.98 4.97
CA MET A 27 -10.49 -6.55 4.08
C MET A 27 -10.68 -5.02 4.09
N MET A 28 -10.57 -4.39 5.26
CA MET A 28 -10.65 -2.94 5.38
C MET A 28 -9.46 -2.26 4.65
N LEU A 29 -8.22 -2.70 4.88
CA LEU A 29 -7.04 -2.18 4.18
C LEU A 29 -7.18 -2.31 2.66
N ASN A 30 -7.65 -3.46 2.20
CA ASN A 30 -7.89 -3.71 0.78
C ASN A 30 -8.86 -2.71 0.16
N ASN A 31 -9.97 -2.41 0.85
CA ASN A 31 -10.92 -1.41 0.36
C ASN A 31 -10.28 -0.02 0.33
N MET A 32 -9.56 0.36 1.39
CA MET A 32 -8.89 1.67 1.45
C MET A 32 -7.87 1.86 0.32
N ILE A 33 -6.97 0.90 0.11
CA ILE A 33 -5.97 0.95 -0.96
C ILE A 33 -6.66 0.95 -2.33
N SER A 34 -7.67 0.09 -2.51
CA SER A 34 -8.31 -0.02 -3.82
C SER A 34 -9.11 1.23 -4.17
N ASP A 35 -9.77 1.86 -3.20
CA ASP A 35 -10.67 2.98 -3.44
C ASP A 35 -9.93 4.31 -3.49
N HIS A 36 -8.89 4.52 -2.67
CA HIS A 36 -8.17 5.80 -2.60
C HIS A 36 -6.87 5.87 -3.43
N ILE A 37 -6.26 4.73 -3.76
CA ILE A 37 -4.99 4.71 -4.51
C ILE A 37 -5.21 4.13 -5.90
N LEU A 38 -5.69 2.89 -5.99
CA LEU A 38 -5.79 2.22 -7.29
C LEU A 38 -6.92 2.80 -8.15
N HIS A 39 -8.09 3.07 -7.57
CA HIS A 39 -9.22 3.58 -8.36
C HIS A 39 -8.89 4.93 -8.99
N ASP A 40 -8.39 5.87 -8.20
CA ASP A 40 -8.04 7.21 -8.68
C ASP A 40 -6.88 7.19 -9.67
N LEU A 41 -5.85 6.36 -9.43
CA LEU A 41 -4.76 6.17 -10.39
C LEU A 41 -5.28 5.61 -11.72
N ILE A 42 -6.16 4.62 -11.68
CA ILE A 42 -6.51 3.84 -12.86
C ILE A 42 -7.65 4.47 -13.66
N VAL A 43 -8.73 4.89 -13.01
CA VAL A 43 -9.92 5.40 -13.70
C VAL A 43 -9.65 6.75 -14.36
N ASN A 44 -8.77 7.56 -13.78
CA ASN A 44 -8.43 8.87 -14.33
C ASN A 44 -7.37 8.81 -15.44
N ASN A 45 -6.78 7.64 -15.71
CA ASN A 45 -5.66 7.51 -16.66
C ASN A 45 -5.90 6.39 -17.67
N ASN A 46 -6.03 6.75 -18.95
CA ASN A 46 -6.22 5.79 -20.04
C ASN A 46 -4.99 4.90 -20.31
N ILE A 47 -3.81 5.35 -19.90
CA ILE A 47 -2.53 4.65 -20.02
C ILE A 47 -1.80 4.84 -18.69
N LEU A 48 -1.20 3.79 -18.15
CA LEU A 48 -0.40 3.86 -16.94
C LEU A 48 1.08 3.91 -17.31
N THR A 49 1.79 4.90 -16.77
CA THR A 49 3.25 5.03 -16.88
C THR A 49 3.84 5.31 -15.50
N VAL A 50 5.15 5.11 -15.34
CA VAL A 50 5.84 5.46 -14.08
C VAL A 50 5.67 6.95 -13.74
N ASP A 51 5.69 7.83 -14.74
CA ASP A 51 5.52 9.27 -14.53
C ASP A 51 4.10 9.61 -14.07
N ILE A 52 3.08 8.91 -14.59
CA ILE A 52 1.68 9.07 -14.13
C ILE A 52 1.53 8.61 -12.69
N ILE A 53 2.18 7.50 -12.31
CA ILE A 53 2.18 7.02 -10.92
C ILE A 53 2.83 8.06 -10.00
N LYS A 54 3.96 8.63 -10.42
CA LYS A 54 4.63 9.69 -9.65
C LYS A 54 3.78 10.95 -9.55
N ALA A 55 3.14 11.37 -10.63
CA ALA A 55 2.22 12.50 -10.63
C ALA A 55 1.01 12.24 -9.70
N HIS A 56 0.49 11.01 -9.69
CA HIS A 56 -0.62 10.63 -8.83
C HIS A 56 -0.28 10.73 -7.34
N ILE A 57 0.95 10.34 -6.94
CA ILE A 57 1.42 10.49 -5.55
C ILE A 57 1.33 11.95 -5.08
N LEU A 58 1.63 12.92 -5.96
CA LEU A 58 1.49 14.35 -5.66
C LEU A 58 0.04 14.81 -5.47
N THR A 59 -0.92 14.04 -5.97
CA THR A 59 -2.35 14.38 -5.91
C THR A 59 -3.08 13.73 -4.72
N ILE A 60 -2.62 12.55 -4.28
CA ILE A 60 -3.29 11.80 -3.20
C ILE A 60 -2.90 12.28 -1.81
N THR A 61 -1.77 12.97 -1.65
CA THR A 61 -1.36 13.56 -0.38
C THR A 61 -0.63 14.88 -0.61
N ASN A 62 -0.70 15.81 0.35
CA ASN A 62 0.12 17.02 0.37
C ASN A 62 1.38 16.85 1.23
N ASP A 63 1.55 15.71 1.90
CA ASP A 63 2.71 15.47 2.75
C ASP A 63 3.96 15.20 1.90
N LYS A 64 4.89 16.15 1.93
CA LYS A 64 6.10 16.09 1.11
C LYS A 64 7.02 14.94 1.53
N LEU A 65 7.07 14.60 2.81
CA LEU A 65 7.97 13.55 3.30
C LEU A 65 7.51 12.17 2.80
N LEU A 66 6.21 11.90 2.88
CA LEU A 66 5.57 10.69 2.35
C LEU A 66 5.75 10.60 0.82
N GLN A 67 5.56 11.72 0.10
CA GLN A 67 5.83 11.78 -1.35
C GLN A 67 7.29 11.45 -1.67
N ASP A 68 8.24 12.09 -1.00
CA ASP A 68 9.69 11.91 -1.24
C ASP A 68 10.13 10.46 -0.95
N HIS A 69 9.60 9.85 0.13
CA HIS A 69 9.87 8.45 0.45
C HIS A 69 9.25 7.51 -0.59
N ALA A 70 7.99 7.70 -0.98
CA ALA A 70 7.36 6.88 -2.02
C ALA A 70 8.13 6.95 -3.35
N PHE A 71 8.57 8.14 -3.77
CA PHE A 71 9.41 8.30 -4.95
C PHE A 71 10.75 7.59 -4.83
N ASN A 72 11.40 7.71 -3.69
CA ASN A 72 12.67 7.06 -3.44
C ASN A 72 12.56 5.53 -3.50
N GLU A 73 11.54 4.95 -2.85
CA GLU A 73 11.31 3.50 -2.89
C GLU A 73 10.99 3.03 -4.31
N ILE A 74 10.13 3.74 -5.06
CA ILE A 74 9.87 3.42 -6.48
C ILE A 74 11.17 3.45 -7.30
N ASN A 75 12.00 4.48 -7.14
CA ASN A 75 13.25 4.60 -7.90
C ASN A 75 14.25 3.49 -7.54
N LYS A 76 14.35 3.11 -6.26
CA LYS A 76 15.19 1.98 -5.81
C LYS A 76 14.68 0.66 -6.39
N SER A 77 13.38 0.43 -6.33
CA SER A 77 12.70 -0.74 -6.89
C SER A 77 12.95 -0.89 -8.40
N LEU A 78 12.82 0.20 -9.16
CA LEU A 78 13.08 0.23 -10.61
C LEU A 78 14.55 0.00 -10.98
N THR A 79 15.48 0.27 -10.05
CA THR A 79 16.92 0.06 -10.26
C THR A 79 17.42 -1.26 -9.67
N ASN A 80 16.53 -2.12 -9.18
CA ASN A 80 16.84 -3.35 -8.42
C ASN A 80 17.72 -3.11 -7.19
N LEU A 81 17.66 -1.90 -6.62
CA LEU A 81 18.33 -1.50 -5.38
C LEU A 81 17.36 -1.45 -4.18
N GLY A 82 16.07 -1.71 -4.41
CA GLY A 82 14.97 -1.59 -3.44
C GLY A 82 14.43 -2.93 -2.93
N LEU A 83 13.30 -2.87 -2.23
CA LEU A 83 12.56 -4.02 -1.70
C LEU A 83 12.42 -5.13 -2.76
N ASN A 84 12.54 -6.39 -2.34
CA ASN A 84 12.32 -7.52 -3.22
C ASN A 84 10.80 -7.61 -3.52
N LEU A 85 10.37 -7.06 -4.65
CA LEU A 85 8.98 -6.84 -5.08
C LEU A 85 8.19 -8.11 -5.38
N THR A 86 8.24 -9.10 -4.51
CA THR A 86 7.61 -10.40 -4.76
C THR A 86 6.35 -10.62 -3.95
N LEU A 87 6.10 -9.85 -2.88
CA LEU A 87 4.96 -10.13 -1.99
C LEU A 87 3.63 -9.74 -2.63
N LEU A 88 3.49 -8.49 -3.06
CA LEU A 88 2.21 -7.98 -3.58
C LEU A 88 2.16 -7.88 -5.11
N LYS A 89 3.24 -8.19 -5.83
CA LYS A 89 3.32 -7.97 -7.28
C LYS A 89 2.27 -8.74 -8.07
N GLN A 90 2.14 -10.05 -7.81
CA GLN A 90 1.12 -10.86 -8.49
C GLN A 90 -0.29 -10.41 -8.11
N ASP A 91 -0.56 -10.16 -6.82
CA ASP A 91 -1.86 -9.66 -6.37
C ASP A 91 -2.21 -8.30 -7.02
N THR A 92 -1.21 -7.42 -7.22
CA THR A 92 -1.38 -6.13 -7.91
C THR A 92 -1.74 -6.33 -9.38
N ILE A 93 -1.04 -7.22 -10.10
CA ILE A 93 -1.36 -7.57 -11.49
C ILE A 93 -2.80 -8.08 -11.58
N ASP A 94 -3.16 -9.05 -10.72
CA ASP A 94 -4.47 -9.68 -10.75
C ASP A 94 -5.58 -8.65 -10.46
N ILE A 95 -5.38 -7.77 -9.47
CA ILE A 95 -6.33 -6.68 -9.17
C ILE A 95 -6.49 -5.73 -10.36
N ILE A 96 -5.41 -5.27 -10.99
CA ILE A 96 -5.50 -4.33 -12.11
C ILE A 96 -6.21 -4.96 -13.31
N ASN A 97 -5.81 -6.18 -13.67
CA ASN A 97 -6.38 -6.91 -14.80
C ASN A 97 -7.86 -7.24 -14.56
N GLU A 98 -8.22 -7.80 -13.41
CA GLU A 98 -9.57 -8.31 -13.17
C GLU A 98 -10.56 -7.23 -12.71
N LYS A 99 -10.14 -6.28 -11.86
CA LYS A 99 -11.04 -5.24 -11.34
C LYS A 99 -11.21 -4.08 -12.32
N TYR A 100 -10.15 -3.70 -13.03
CA TYR A 100 -10.15 -2.51 -13.88
C TYR A 100 -10.10 -2.84 -15.38
N GLY A 101 -9.87 -4.10 -15.76
CA GLY A 101 -9.85 -4.51 -17.17
C GLY A 101 -8.65 -3.95 -17.95
N ILE A 102 -7.60 -3.49 -17.25
CA ILE A 102 -6.40 -2.93 -17.88
C ILE A 102 -5.31 -3.99 -17.87
N SER A 103 -4.81 -4.33 -19.06
CA SER A 103 -3.63 -5.18 -19.20
C SER A 103 -2.37 -4.35 -18.95
N VAL A 104 -1.72 -4.60 -17.82
CA VAL A 104 -0.43 -3.96 -17.48
C VAL A 104 0.70 -4.93 -17.86
N ASN A 105 1.31 -4.72 -19.02
CA ASN A 105 2.38 -5.58 -19.52
C ASN A 105 3.79 -5.02 -19.27
N GLU A 106 3.89 -3.78 -18.82
CA GLU A 106 5.16 -3.14 -18.51
C GLU A 106 5.59 -3.45 -17.07
N ASP A 107 6.67 -4.22 -16.94
CA ASP A 107 7.19 -4.64 -15.64
C ASP A 107 7.51 -3.46 -14.70
N ASN A 108 7.97 -2.33 -15.28
CA ASN A 108 8.26 -1.11 -14.54
C ASN A 108 7.00 -0.45 -13.95
N VAL A 109 5.88 -0.47 -14.68
CA VAL A 109 4.61 0.12 -14.22
C VAL A 109 4.06 -0.69 -13.06
N VAL A 110 4.00 -2.02 -13.23
CA VAL A 110 3.56 -2.93 -12.16
C VAL A 110 4.46 -2.79 -10.93
N THR A 111 5.77 -2.75 -11.14
CA THR A 111 6.76 -2.54 -10.08
C THR A 111 6.52 -1.24 -9.32
N ALA A 112 6.30 -0.12 -10.03
CA ALA A 112 6.08 1.17 -9.40
C ALA A 112 4.76 1.21 -8.60
N ILE A 113 3.66 0.65 -9.13
CA ILE A 113 2.37 0.56 -8.41
C ILE A 113 2.51 -0.33 -7.17
N THR A 114 3.11 -1.51 -7.34
CA THR A 114 3.32 -2.46 -6.24
C THR A 114 4.17 -1.83 -5.14
N THR A 115 5.24 -1.13 -5.50
CA THR A 115 6.12 -0.45 -4.54
C THR A 115 5.37 0.62 -3.75
N LEU A 116 4.57 1.46 -4.44
CA LEU A 116 3.75 2.46 -3.77
C LEU A 116 2.82 1.82 -2.75
N ILE A 117 2.14 0.74 -3.13
CA ILE A 117 1.16 0.07 -2.27
C ILE A 117 1.84 -0.64 -1.09
N GLU A 118 2.94 -1.35 -1.33
CA GLU A 118 3.73 -1.96 -0.26
C GLU A 118 4.26 -0.91 0.72
N TYR A 119 4.74 0.24 0.22
CA TYR A 119 5.19 1.35 1.06
C TYR A 119 4.05 1.89 1.96
N ILE A 120 2.90 2.25 1.38
CA ILE A 120 1.77 2.77 2.16
C ILE A 120 1.24 1.74 3.15
N LEU A 121 1.13 0.46 2.74
CA LEU A 121 0.71 -0.60 3.65
C LEU A 121 1.72 -0.81 4.78
N ALA A 122 3.02 -0.76 4.49
CA ALA A 122 4.05 -0.88 5.51
C ALA A 122 3.95 0.23 6.56
N GLU A 123 3.77 1.49 6.14
CA GLU A 123 3.56 2.62 7.06
C GLU A 123 2.33 2.41 7.96
N ILE A 124 1.19 2.03 7.37
CA ILE A 124 -0.04 1.76 8.14
C ILE A 124 0.17 0.60 9.12
N LEU A 125 0.81 -0.50 8.68
CA LEU A 125 1.03 -1.70 9.48
C LEU A 125 2.05 -1.46 10.59
N GLU A 126 3.08 -0.65 10.35
CA GLU A 126 4.06 -0.23 11.36
C GLU A 126 3.36 0.52 12.50
N LEU A 127 2.60 1.57 12.16
CA LEU A 127 1.90 2.38 13.16
C LEU A 127 0.81 1.57 13.88
N SER A 128 0.03 0.77 13.14
CA SER A 128 -0.98 -0.12 13.72
C SER A 128 -0.37 -1.18 14.64
N GLY A 129 0.81 -1.69 14.27
CA GLY A 129 1.59 -2.65 15.06
C GLY A 129 2.07 -2.04 16.37
N ASN A 130 2.59 -0.81 16.33
CA ASN A 130 3.00 -0.06 17.51
C ASN A 130 1.84 0.16 18.50
N ILE A 131 0.64 0.52 18.00
CA ILE A 131 -0.57 0.61 18.83
C ILE A 131 -0.98 -0.76 19.39
N THR A 132 -0.82 -1.82 18.63
CA THR A 132 -1.17 -3.18 19.05
C THR A 132 -0.26 -3.65 20.19
N ILE A 133 1.04 -3.39 20.08
CA ILE A 133 2.06 -3.72 21.08
C ILE A 133 1.86 -2.90 22.35
N SER A 134 1.61 -1.59 22.24
CA SER A 134 1.37 -0.74 23.41
C SER A 134 0.15 -1.19 24.22
N ASN A 135 -0.86 -1.71 23.54
CA ASN A 135 -2.06 -2.31 24.15
C ASN A 135 -1.86 -3.76 24.64
N ARG A 136 -0.64 -4.30 24.56
CA ARG A 136 -0.28 -5.68 24.93
C ARG A 136 -1.14 -6.73 24.22
N ARG A 137 -1.45 -6.48 22.94
CA ARG A 137 -2.19 -7.40 22.06
C ARG A 137 -1.23 -8.00 21.03
N VAL A 138 -1.67 -9.09 20.40
CA VAL A 138 -0.94 -9.78 19.31
C VAL A 138 -1.67 -9.73 17.98
N TYR A 139 -2.88 -9.14 17.95
CA TYR A 139 -3.69 -9.01 16.76
C TYR A 139 -3.91 -7.54 16.42
N VAL A 140 -3.43 -7.13 15.26
CA VAL A 140 -3.82 -5.87 14.62
C VAL A 140 -5.28 -5.98 14.20
N THR A 141 -6.08 -5.01 14.63
CA THR A 141 -7.52 -4.91 14.36
C THR A 141 -7.84 -3.63 13.58
N LYS A 142 -9.06 -3.55 13.02
CA LYS A 142 -9.59 -2.34 12.38
C LYS A 142 -9.46 -1.10 13.27
N TYR A 143 -9.69 -1.26 14.57
CA TYR A 143 -9.54 -0.14 15.51
C TYR A 143 -8.10 0.39 15.52
N ASN A 144 -7.10 -0.49 15.54
CA ASN A 144 -5.69 -0.09 15.53
C ASN A 144 -5.33 0.65 14.24
N ILE A 145 -5.83 0.16 13.10
CA ILE A 145 -5.61 0.77 11.78
C ILE A 145 -6.28 2.14 11.67
N ILE A 146 -7.54 2.26 12.06
CA ILE A 146 -8.25 3.54 12.03
C ILE A 146 -7.56 4.54 12.95
N GLN A 147 -7.13 4.10 14.13
CA GLN A 147 -6.47 4.95 15.09
C GLN A 147 -5.11 5.41 14.57
N SER A 148 -4.29 4.52 14.00
CA SER A 148 -2.98 4.90 13.44
C SER A 148 -3.11 5.90 12.29
N ILE A 149 -4.10 5.73 11.42
CA ILE A 149 -4.33 6.65 10.31
C ILE A 149 -4.80 8.01 10.82
N LYS A 150 -5.67 8.05 11.83
CA LYS A 150 -6.13 9.33 12.41
C LYS A 150 -5.05 10.10 13.14
N ASP A 151 -4.14 9.38 13.79
CA ASP A 151 -3.06 9.96 14.59
C ASP A 151 -1.87 10.44 13.72
N ASP A 152 -1.76 9.95 12.48
CA ASP A 152 -0.74 10.35 11.52
C ASP A 152 -1.30 11.34 10.50
N GLU A 153 -0.77 12.57 10.47
CA GLU A 153 -1.30 13.65 9.62
C GLU A 153 -1.22 13.31 8.13
N ALA A 154 -0.13 12.69 7.68
CA ALA A 154 0.12 12.35 6.29
C ALA A 154 -0.84 11.26 5.77
N LEU A 155 -1.03 10.19 6.55
CA LEU A 155 -1.97 9.12 6.24
C LEU A 155 -3.43 9.56 6.38
N ASN A 156 -3.72 10.41 7.38
CA ASN A 156 -5.06 10.98 7.53
C ASN A 156 -5.41 11.83 6.30
N ASP A 157 -4.48 12.65 5.81
CA ASP A 157 -4.67 13.43 4.58
C ASP A 157 -4.85 12.53 3.35
N LEU A 158 -4.10 11.43 3.25
CA LEU A 158 -4.19 10.46 2.16
C LEU A 158 -5.57 9.76 2.07
N PHE A 159 -6.19 9.47 3.23
CA PHE A 159 -7.43 8.69 3.33
C PHE A 159 -8.65 9.49 3.79
N LYS A 160 -8.59 10.82 3.75
CA LYS A 160 -9.72 11.73 4.04
C LYS A 160 -10.79 11.68 2.95
#